data_AF-A0A933D7S2-F1
#
_entry.id   AF-A0A933D7S2-F1
#
_cell.length_a   1.000
_cell.length_b   1.000
_cell.length_c   1.000
_cell.angle_alpha   90.00
_cell.angle_beta   90.00
_cell.angle_gamma   90.00
#
_symmetry.space_group_name_H-M   'P 1'
#
loop_
_entity.id
_entity.type
_entity.pdbx_description
1 polymer ?
#
loop_
_entity_poly.entity_id
_entity_poly.type
_entity_poly.pdbx_seq_one_letter_code
_entity_poly.pdbx_strand_id
1 'polypeptide(L)'
;MRENGRLSSIILEDCKQIIQKVDFRQLRNKNVLLTGSNGFFGRYIAYTIYQLNKLKKLNCTLFCVSLHGPNKDISLLSQQDSHIKPIQKDLSKNFKFNQPVDFIMHAACYAQPQKFIENSLATIELNITSTRKLLELAKKYHARFMFFSSA
;
A
#
# COMPACT_ATOMS: atom_id res chain seq x y z
N MET A 1 13.26 12.81 21.62
CA MET A 1 12.23 13.88 21.64
C MET A 1 11.04 13.41 20.82
N ARG A 2 9.84 13.49 21.39
CA ARG A 2 8.59 12.92 20.85
C ARG A 2 8.13 13.74 19.64
N GLU A 3 8.18 13.20 18.44
CA GLU A 3 7.42 13.77 17.33
C GLU A 3 5.93 13.52 17.59
N ASN A 4 5.25 14.58 17.99
CA ASN A 4 3.80 14.67 18.17
C ASN A 4 3.02 14.00 17.02
N GLY A 5 1.82 13.48 17.33
CA GLY A 5 0.93 12.76 16.42
C GLY A 5 0.35 13.62 15.30
N ARG A 6 1.21 14.16 14.42
CA ARG A 6 0.85 14.90 13.23
C ARG A 6 1.38 14.18 12.00
N LEU A 7 0.63 14.32 10.91
CA LEU A 7 1.02 13.84 9.59
C LEU A 7 2.26 14.60 9.09
N SER A 8 3.12 13.92 8.32
CA SER A 8 4.31 14.55 7.72
C SER A 8 3.91 15.69 6.77
N SER A 9 4.36 16.91 7.07
CA SER A 9 4.10 18.10 6.23
C SER A 9 4.77 17.99 4.86
N ILE A 10 5.97 17.42 4.79
CA ILE A 10 6.72 17.22 3.54
C ILE A 10 5.95 16.29 2.60
N ILE A 11 5.57 15.09 3.08
CA ILE A 11 4.82 14.13 2.26
C ILE A 11 3.47 14.72 1.81
N LEU A 12 2.80 15.46 2.69
CA LEU A 12 1.55 16.13 2.34
C LEU A 12 1.74 17.15 1.21
N GLU A 13 2.79 17.96 1.26
CA GLU A 13 3.06 18.95 0.22
C GLU A 13 3.43 18.29 -1.12
N ASP A 14 4.28 17.27 -1.10
CA ASP A 14 4.62 16.49 -2.28
C ASP A 14 3.37 15.84 -2.90
N CYS A 15 2.49 15.28 -2.07
CA CYS A 15 1.23 14.70 -2.55
C CYS A 15 0.30 15.74 -3.20
N LYS A 16 0.28 17.00 -2.74
CA LYS A 16 -0.48 18.05 -3.43
C LYS A 16 0.04 18.28 -4.84
N GLN A 17 1.35 18.31 -5.02
CA GLN A 17 1.96 18.44 -6.34
C GLN A 17 1.63 17.24 -7.25
N ILE A 18 1.69 16.03 -6.70
CA ILE A 18 1.31 14.79 -7.42
C ILE A 18 -0.14 14.85 -7.89
N ILE A 19 -1.07 15.27 -7.01
CA ILE A 19 -2.51 15.35 -7.27
C ILE A 19 -2.87 16.36 -8.37
N GLN A 20 -2.01 17.35 -8.62
CA GLN A 20 -2.17 18.31 -9.71
C GLN A 20 -1.65 17.79 -11.05
N LYS A 21 -0.63 16.92 -11.04
CA LYS A 21 0.06 16.45 -12.25
C LYS A 21 -0.47 15.14 -12.81
N VAL A 22 -1.17 14.34 -11.99
CA VAL A 22 -1.62 13.00 -12.36
C VAL A 22 -3.14 12.89 -12.31
N ASP A 23 -3.72 12.21 -13.30
CA ASP A 23 -5.14 11.90 -13.35
C ASP A 23 -5.47 10.61 -12.56
N PHE A 24 -6.24 10.77 -11.48
CA PHE A 24 -6.66 9.69 -10.60
C PHE A 24 -8.11 9.23 -10.82
N ARG A 25 -8.80 9.67 -11.89
CA ARG A 25 -10.21 9.32 -12.15
C ARG A 25 -10.47 7.81 -12.12
N GLN A 26 -9.51 7.00 -12.55
CA GLN A 26 -9.63 5.54 -12.57
C GLN A 26 -9.71 4.89 -11.18
N LEU A 27 -9.35 5.62 -10.11
CA LEU A 27 -9.44 5.16 -8.71
C LEU A 27 -10.74 5.60 -8.02
N ARG A 28 -11.63 6.33 -8.71
CA ARG A 28 -12.87 6.82 -8.10
C ARG A 28 -13.83 5.67 -7.75
N ASN A 29 -14.32 5.63 -6.52
CA ASN A 29 -15.18 4.55 -6.00
C ASN A 29 -14.53 3.15 -6.11
N LYS A 30 -13.20 3.07 -6.03
CA LYS A 30 -12.46 1.82 -6.19
C LYS A 30 -11.91 1.30 -4.88
N ASN A 31 -11.73 -0.02 -4.84
CA ASN A 31 -11.08 -0.74 -3.76
C ASN A 31 -9.65 -1.10 -4.18
N VAL A 32 -8.67 -0.59 -3.44
CA VAL A 32 -7.24 -0.78 -3.71
C VAL A 32 -6.61 -1.58 -2.57
N LEU A 33 -5.95 -2.68 -2.90
CA LEU A 33 -5.11 -3.45 -1.98
C LEU A 33 -3.65 -3.05 -2.16
N LEU A 34 -3.07 -2.43 -1.13
CA LEU A 34 -1.68 -1.97 -1.13
C LEU A 34 -0.87 -2.78 -0.14
N THR A 35 0.03 -3.63 -0.64
CA THR A 35 0.99 -4.33 0.22
C THR A 35 2.28 -3.54 0.36
N GLY A 36 2.92 -3.59 1.52
CA GLY A 36 4.12 -2.80 1.79
C GLY A 36 3.78 -1.36 2.15
N SER A 37 2.58 -1.14 2.72
CA SER A 37 2.03 0.19 3.00
C SER A 37 2.91 1.02 3.94
N ASN A 38 3.71 0.38 4.79
CA ASN A 38 4.62 1.07 5.71
C ASN A 38 5.90 1.59 5.03
N GLY A 39 6.20 1.14 3.81
CA GLY A 39 7.39 1.53 3.06
C GLY A 39 7.31 2.95 2.51
N PHE A 40 8.38 3.39 1.83
CA PHE A 40 8.43 4.72 1.23
C PHE A 40 7.27 4.96 0.24
N PHE A 41 7.21 4.18 -0.84
CA PHE A 41 6.12 4.31 -1.84
C PHE A 41 4.75 4.03 -1.24
N GLY A 42 4.64 3.03 -0.37
CA GLY A 42 3.37 2.66 0.26
C GLY A 42 2.75 3.83 1.03
N ARG A 43 3.56 4.57 1.79
CA ARG A 43 3.09 5.77 2.49
C ARG A 43 2.67 6.87 1.54
N TYR A 44 3.47 7.19 0.51
CA TYR A 44 3.12 8.23 -0.46
C TYR A 44 1.79 7.92 -1.18
N ILE A 45 1.57 6.67 -1.54
CA ILE A 45 0.30 6.22 -2.14
C ILE A 45 -0.85 6.42 -1.14
N ALA A 46 -0.68 6.03 0.12
CA ALA A 46 -1.69 6.20 1.16
C ALA A 46 -2.02 7.69 1.42
N TYR A 47 -1.01 8.54 1.52
CA TYR A 47 -1.17 9.99 1.67
C TYR A 47 -1.87 10.63 0.46
N THR A 48 -1.52 10.20 -0.75
CA THR A 48 -2.13 10.68 -1.99
C THR A 48 -3.61 10.32 -2.04
N ILE A 49 -3.95 9.05 -1.77
CA ILE A 49 -5.36 8.60 -1.75
C ILE A 49 -6.14 9.31 -0.64
N TYR A 50 -5.57 9.46 0.55
CA TYR A 50 -6.17 10.22 1.64
C TYR A 50 -6.52 11.66 1.22
N GLN A 51 -5.59 12.38 0.62
CA GLN A 51 -5.84 13.74 0.14
C GLN A 51 -6.86 13.77 -1.01
N LEU A 52 -6.81 12.82 -1.94
CA LEU A 52 -7.79 12.73 -3.02
C LEU A 52 -9.21 12.46 -2.51
N ASN A 53 -9.35 11.62 -1.47
CA ASN A 53 -10.63 11.38 -0.81
C ASN A 53 -11.16 12.67 -0.18
N LYS A 54 -10.32 13.41 0.57
CA LYS A 54 -10.71 14.68 1.23
C LYS A 54 -11.01 15.80 0.24
N LEU A 55 -10.15 16.01 -0.76
CA LEU A 55 -10.19 17.19 -1.63
C LEU A 55 -11.04 16.98 -2.89
N LYS A 56 -11.01 15.77 -3.48
CA LYS A 56 -11.66 15.48 -4.79
C LYS A 56 -12.79 14.45 -4.69
N LYS A 57 -13.19 14.09 -3.46
CA LYS A 57 -14.24 13.08 -3.17
C LYS A 57 -14.02 11.80 -3.96
N LEU A 58 -12.77 11.33 -4.02
CA LEU A 58 -12.41 10.14 -4.80
C LEU A 58 -13.16 8.89 -4.29
N ASN A 59 -13.47 8.83 -2.99
CA ASN A 59 -14.19 7.72 -2.36
C ASN A 59 -13.50 6.37 -2.63
N CYS A 60 -12.17 6.37 -2.62
CA CYS A 60 -11.34 5.20 -2.84
C CYS A 60 -11.04 4.55 -1.48
N THR A 61 -11.36 3.26 -1.34
CA THR A 61 -10.97 2.47 -0.17
C THR A 61 -9.59 1.88 -0.38
N LEU A 62 -8.67 2.10 0.56
CA LEU A 62 -7.31 1.60 0.54
C LEU A 62 -7.08 0.61 1.68
N PHE A 63 -6.80 -0.65 1.33
CA PHE A 63 -6.40 -1.69 2.26
C PHE A 63 -4.87 -1.71 2.37
N CYS A 64 -4.36 -1.24 3.51
CA CYS A 64 -2.93 -1.07 3.78
C CYS A 64 -2.36 -2.31 4.47
N VAL A 65 -1.75 -3.21 3.70
CA VAL A 65 -1.19 -4.47 4.20
C VAL A 65 0.28 -4.32 4.60
N SER A 66 0.59 -4.76 5.82
CA SER A 66 1.97 -4.80 6.35
C SER A 66 2.17 -5.97 7.32
N LEU A 67 3.41 -6.46 7.43
CA LEU A 67 3.76 -7.57 8.32
C LEU A 67 3.58 -7.21 9.81
N HIS A 68 4.00 -6.00 10.19
CA HIS A 68 4.10 -5.57 11.59
C HIS A 68 2.93 -4.67 12.03
N GLY A 69 1.84 -4.62 11.26
CA GLY A 69 0.74 -3.68 11.50
C GLY A 69 1.06 -2.26 11.03
N PRO A 70 0.10 -1.32 11.09
CA PRO A 70 0.29 0.04 10.59
C PRO A 70 1.42 0.74 11.33
N ASN A 71 2.31 1.40 10.58
CA ASN A 71 3.21 2.39 11.18
C ASN A 71 2.44 3.64 11.62
N LYS A 72 3.16 4.62 12.21
CA LYS A 72 2.59 5.89 12.68
C LYS A 72 1.75 6.59 11.60
N ASP A 73 2.28 6.68 10.37
CA ASP A 73 1.62 7.39 9.27
C ASP A 73 0.29 6.71 8.89
N ILE A 74 0.32 5.41 8.60
CA ILE A 74 -0.88 4.65 8.22
C ILE A 74 -1.91 4.64 9.36
N SER A 75 -1.46 4.53 10.61
CA SER A 75 -2.34 4.60 11.78
C SER A 75 -3.05 5.94 11.87
N LEU A 76 -2.32 7.06 11.76
CA LEU A 76 -2.91 8.41 11.80
C LEU A 76 -3.89 8.63 10.64
N LEU A 77 -3.54 8.18 9.43
CA LEU A 77 -4.44 8.28 8.28
C LEU A 77 -5.75 7.50 8.50
N SER A 78 -5.67 6.27 9.02
CA SER A 78 -6.87 5.46 9.30
C SER A 78 -7.77 6.02 10.39
N GLN A 79 -7.22 6.79 11.34
CA GLN A 79 -8.00 7.49 12.35
C GLN A 79 -8.77 8.69 11.77
N GLN A 80 -8.28 9.27 10.67
CA GLN A 80 -8.85 10.47 10.04
C GLN A 80 -9.72 10.18 8.82
N ASP A 81 -9.60 9.00 8.22
CA ASP A 81 -10.38 8.55 7.06
C ASP A 81 -10.66 7.04 7.14
N SER A 82 -11.95 6.69 7.28
CA SER A 82 -12.44 5.31 7.36
C SER A 82 -12.22 4.49 6.08
N HIS A 83 -11.88 5.15 4.96
CA HIS A 83 -11.49 4.49 3.73
C HIS A 83 -10.07 3.93 3.78
N ILE A 84 -9.22 4.37 4.72
CA ILE A 84 -7.88 3.84 4.92
C ILE A 84 -7.95 2.72 5.97
N LYS A 85 -7.74 1.48 5.53
CA LYS A 85 -7.98 0.27 6.33
C LYS A 85 -6.68 -0.52 6.53
N PRO A 86 -6.01 -0.38 7.68
CA PRO A 86 -4.82 -1.16 7.98
C PRO A 86 -5.11 -2.65 8.13
N ILE A 87 -4.22 -3.50 7.63
CA ILE A 87 -4.29 -4.95 7.75
C ILE A 87 -2.91 -5.47 8.14
N GLN A 88 -2.81 -6.06 9.33
CA GLN A 88 -1.61 -6.79 9.73
C GLN A 88 -1.63 -8.18 9.10
N LYS A 89 -0.67 -8.47 8.23
CA LYS A 89 -0.58 -9.78 7.59
C LYS A 89 0.83 -10.10 7.11
N ASP A 90 1.23 -11.33 7.39
CA ASP A 90 2.36 -11.99 6.76
C ASP A 90 1.96 -12.60 5.41
N LEU A 91 2.55 -12.09 4.33
CA LEU A 91 2.28 -12.55 2.95
C LEU A 91 3.00 -13.86 2.61
N SER A 92 4.00 -14.28 3.40
CA SER A 92 4.62 -15.61 3.27
C SER A 92 3.61 -16.72 3.58
N LYS A 93 2.68 -16.43 4.50
CA LYS A 93 1.62 -17.34 4.94
C LYS A 93 0.40 -17.28 4.03
N ASN A 94 -0.61 -18.10 4.30
CA ASN A 94 -1.86 -18.05 3.56
C ASN A 94 -2.56 -16.70 3.75
N PHE A 95 -2.72 -15.97 2.65
CA PHE A 95 -3.42 -14.70 2.58
C PHE A 95 -4.79 -14.92 1.93
N LYS A 96 -5.83 -14.93 2.76
CA LYS A 96 -7.22 -14.90 2.30
C LYS A 96 -7.71 -13.47 2.39
N PHE A 97 -8.18 -12.94 1.27
CA PHE A 97 -8.80 -11.63 1.19
C PHE A 97 -10.15 -11.80 0.51
N ASN A 98 -11.23 -11.44 1.23
CA ASN A 98 -12.60 -11.74 0.85
C ASN A 98 -13.42 -10.50 0.49
N GLN A 99 -12.76 -9.36 0.32
CA GLN A 99 -13.42 -8.12 -0.12
C GLN A 99 -13.14 -7.90 -1.61
N PRO A 100 -14.07 -7.30 -2.37
CA PRO A 100 -13.83 -6.94 -3.76
C PRO A 100 -12.62 -5.99 -3.89
N VAL A 101 -11.76 -6.22 -4.86
CA VAL A 101 -10.59 -5.39 -5.16
C VAL A 101 -10.56 -5.08 -6.64
N ASP A 102 -10.36 -3.80 -6.97
CA ASP A 102 -10.21 -3.33 -8.35
C ASP A 102 -8.73 -3.19 -8.74
N PHE A 103 -7.87 -2.89 -7.77
CA PHE A 103 -6.42 -2.76 -7.97
C PHE A 103 -5.62 -3.41 -6.85
N ILE A 104 -4.56 -4.11 -7.20
CA ILE A 104 -3.56 -4.62 -6.27
C ILE A 104 -2.22 -3.96 -6.60
N MET A 105 -1.68 -3.22 -5.64
CA MET A 105 -0.39 -2.55 -5.72
C MET A 105 0.60 -3.29 -4.81
N HIS A 106 1.53 -4.04 -5.42
CA HIS A 106 2.48 -4.87 -4.69
C HIS A 106 3.81 -4.17 -4.46
N ALA A 107 3.91 -3.43 -3.34
CA ALA A 107 5.15 -2.77 -2.88
C ALA A 107 5.78 -3.46 -1.66
N ALA A 108 5.38 -4.69 -1.32
CA ALA A 108 5.91 -5.45 -0.17
C ALA A 108 7.19 -6.26 -0.51
N CYS A 109 8.01 -5.77 -1.43
CA CYS A 109 9.26 -6.44 -1.78
C CYS A 109 10.33 -6.13 -0.74
N TYR A 110 10.98 -7.17 -0.20
CA TYR A 110 12.17 -7.01 0.64
C TYR A 110 13.37 -6.66 -0.26
N ALA A 111 13.52 -5.38 -0.55
CA ALA A 111 14.62 -4.85 -1.37
C ALA A 111 15.78 -4.30 -0.53
N GLN A 112 15.81 -4.56 0.79
CA GLN A 112 16.94 -4.14 1.64
C GLN A 112 18.17 -5.00 1.32
N PRO A 113 19.27 -4.43 0.79
CA PRO A 113 20.44 -5.20 0.36
C PRO A 113 21.00 -6.09 1.47
N GLN A 114 20.98 -5.59 2.71
CA GLN A 114 21.46 -6.32 3.88
C GLN A 114 20.69 -7.64 4.12
N LYS A 115 19.35 -7.63 4.02
CA LYS A 115 18.54 -8.84 4.20
C LYS A 115 18.69 -9.84 3.06
N PHE A 116 18.91 -9.33 1.84
CA PHE A 116 19.19 -10.17 0.69
C PHE A 116 20.54 -10.89 0.84
N ILE A 117 21.56 -10.21 1.35
CA ILE A 117 22.88 -10.78 1.62
C ILE A 117 22.80 -11.80 2.77
N GLU A 118 22.05 -11.51 3.83
CA GLU A 118 21.89 -12.40 4.98
C GLU A 118 21.12 -13.69 4.63
N ASN A 119 20.06 -13.61 3.81
CA ASN A 119 19.27 -14.79 3.41
C ASN A 119 18.57 -14.62 2.04
N SER A 120 19.33 -14.83 0.96
CA SER A 120 18.88 -14.64 -0.42
C SER A 120 17.77 -15.62 -0.82
N LEU A 121 17.87 -16.89 -0.44
CA LEU A 121 16.88 -17.92 -0.78
C LEU A 121 15.51 -17.63 -0.15
N ALA A 122 15.47 -17.32 1.14
CA ALA A 122 14.22 -16.96 1.81
C ALA A 122 13.60 -15.69 1.22
N THR A 123 14.43 -14.73 0.82
CA THR A 123 13.98 -13.49 0.17
C THR A 123 13.35 -13.76 -1.20
N ILE A 124 13.99 -14.60 -2.02
CA ILE A 124 13.47 -15.03 -3.32
C ILE A 124 12.15 -15.76 -3.15
N GLU A 125 12.11 -16.77 -2.28
CA GLU A 125 10.92 -17.59 -2.05
C GLU A 125 9.74 -16.75 -1.56
N LEU A 126 10.00 -15.78 -0.68
CA LEU A 126 9.01 -14.85 -0.18
C LEU A 126 8.43 -13.97 -1.30
N ASN A 127 9.28 -13.33 -2.10
CA ASN A 127 8.84 -12.44 -3.17
C ASN A 127 8.05 -13.21 -4.24
N ILE A 128 8.51 -14.40 -4.64
CA ILE A 128 7.81 -15.25 -5.61
C ILE A 128 6.46 -15.71 -5.04
N THR A 129 6.45 -16.26 -3.82
CA THR A 129 5.25 -16.82 -3.21
C THR A 129 4.19 -15.76 -2.95
N SER A 130 4.58 -14.59 -2.44
CA SER A 130 3.66 -13.47 -2.19
C SER A 130 3.12 -12.90 -3.50
N THR A 131 3.97 -12.71 -4.52
CA THR A 131 3.54 -12.23 -5.84
C THR A 131 2.54 -13.20 -6.49
N ARG A 132 2.83 -14.51 -6.50
CA ARG A 132 1.93 -15.53 -7.06
C ARG A 132 0.55 -15.48 -6.41
N LYS A 133 0.49 -15.45 -5.08
CA LYS A 133 -0.77 -15.37 -4.32
C LYS A 133 -1.57 -14.12 -4.64
N LEU A 134 -0.90 -12.98 -4.81
CA LEU A 134 -1.57 -11.72 -5.15
C LEU A 134 -2.05 -11.70 -6.61
N LEU A 135 -1.33 -12.34 -7.53
CA LEU A 135 -1.79 -12.53 -8.91
C LEU A 135 -3.02 -13.45 -8.99
N GLU A 136 -3.05 -14.54 -8.21
CA GLU A 136 -4.24 -15.38 -8.07
C GLU A 136 -5.44 -14.58 -7.52
N LEU A 137 -5.18 -13.71 -6.54
CA LEU A 137 -6.19 -12.80 -6.00
C LEU A 137 -6.67 -11.79 -7.06
N ALA A 138 -5.76 -11.23 -7.85
CA ALA A 138 -6.09 -10.33 -8.95
C ALA A 138 -6.99 -11.02 -9.97
N LYS A 139 -6.63 -12.26 -10.35
CA LYS A 139 -7.42 -13.09 -11.26
C LYS A 139 -8.83 -13.36 -10.69
N LYS A 140 -8.93 -13.72 -9.41
CA LYS A 140 -10.21 -13.98 -8.73
C LYS A 140 -11.15 -12.79 -8.77
N TYR A 141 -10.65 -11.57 -8.59
CA TYR A 141 -11.46 -10.35 -8.52
C TYR A 141 -11.47 -9.53 -9.82
N HIS A 142 -10.85 -10.03 -10.89
CA HIS A 142 -10.61 -9.27 -12.12
C HIS A 142 -9.92 -7.91 -11.85
N ALA A 143 -9.04 -7.87 -10.86
CA ALA A 143 -8.32 -6.68 -10.44
C ALA A 143 -7.12 -6.42 -11.35
N ARG A 144 -6.76 -5.15 -11.50
CA ARG A 144 -5.49 -4.76 -12.13
C ARG A 144 -4.34 -4.93 -11.15
N PHE A 145 -3.23 -5.51 -11.61
CA PHE A 145 -2.05 -5.75 -10.78
C PHE A 145 -0.92 -4.79 -11.16
N MET A 146 -0.35 -4.11 -10.17
CA MET A 146 0.82 -3.25 -10.31
C MET A 146 1.96 -3.84 -9.47
N PHE A 147 3.03 -4.23 -10.16
CA PHE A 147 4.24 -4.77 -9.54
C PHE A 147 5.33 -3.70 -9.47
N PHE A 148 5.91 -3.48 -8.29
CA PHE A 148 7.04 -2.58 -8.11
C PHE A 148 8.35 -3.38 -8.29
N SER A 149 8.86 -3.39 -9.52
CA SER A 149 10.13 -4.04 -9.86
C SER A 149 11.35 -3.14 -9.60
N SER A 150 12.55 -3.64 -9.87
CA SER A 150 13.83 -2.91 -9.83
C SER A 150 14.54 -2.98 -11.18
N ALA A 151 15.29 -1.94 -11.53
CA ALA A 151 16.13 -1.88 -12.73
C ALA A 151 17.51 -2.50 -12.50
#